data_AF-A0A4Y9JQS9-F1
#
_entry.id   AF-A0A4Y9JQS9-F1
#
_cell.length_a   1.000
_cell.length_b   1.000
_cell.length_c   1.000
_cell.angle_alpha   90.00
_cell.angle_beta   90.00
_cell.angle_gamma   90.00
#
_symmetry.space_group_name_H-M   'P 1'
#
loop_
_entity.id
_entity.type
_entity.pdbx_description
1 polymer ?
#
loop_
_entity_poly.entity_id
_entity_poly.type
_entity_poly.pdbx_seq_one_letter_code
_entity_poly.pdbx_strand_id
1 'polypeptide(L)'
;MIKKLFFVFLSFFSIGFANAEWETIISHSENQKCADGTPYEFSYKKGNDNLLIFFNGGGACWDFHSCNSIKKGKYPINTYEESAMLPYNKPTYWQGMLDLNNPNNFSKDWTILNLPYCTADLFIGNKKTTYSFKGEKVKVFHYGKNNIDYAIDWVKKNDNRTFNNKLIIGSSSGGYGAILNFEYIHQKIKSKNTFVFFDAADGVVSKYFEKQIFSKKDNWGYKEKGKHINNYLIKKYNSIISNNKDIIFGSYTTSSDIMQILFLNIMNNHHRNWLNISDKSIKEWKQKSKINQLLLLKNNNYFLYMDNDCIHSGLRYNDSFYSSNNKLIPLSNWFNDFISKNTYSIGLDFLFKEYNFDEKERNRCIFRAVNSVQRDSYEK
;
A
#
# COMPACT_ATOMS: atom_id res chain seq x y z
N MET A 1 -56.46 51.44 18.83
CA MET A 1 -55.92 51.34 17.45
C MET A 1 -54.90 50.22 17.40
N ILE A 2 -55.18 49.20 16.59
CA ILE A 2 -54.42 47.97 16.42
C ILE A 2 -53.09 48.27 15.70
N LYS A 3 -51.94 47.86 16.25
CA LYS A 3 -50.68 47.76 15.49
C LYS A 3 -50.37 46.28 15.24
N LYS A 4 -50.46 45.89 13.98
CA LYS A 4 -50.13 44.55 13.45
C LYS A 4 -48.66 44.22 13.69
N LEU A 5 -48.40 43.05 14.27
CA LEU A 5 -47.10 42.39 14.24
C LEU A 5 -46.93 41.73 12.86
N PHE A 6 -45.86 42.06 12.14
CA PHE A 6 -45.37 41.28 11.01
C PHE A 6 -44.27 40.34 11.53
N PHE A 7 -44.52 39.03 11.51
CA PHE A 7 -43.47 38.02 11.67
C PHE A 7 -42.92 37.70 10.28
N VAL A 8 -41.65 38.06 10.04
CA VAL A 8 -40.88 37.55 8.90
C VAL A 8 -40.22 36.26 9.34
N PHE A 9 -40.66 35.12 8.80
CA PHE A 9 -39.94 33.85 8.90
C PHE A 9 -38.78 33.87 7.91
N LEU A 10 -37.57 34.09 8.40
CA LEU A 10 -36.34 33.80 7.65
C LEU A 10 -35.96 32.34 7.92
N SER A 11 -36.31 31.45 6.99
CA SER A 11 -35.80 30.09 6.94
C SER A 11 -34.34 30.11 6.47
N PHE A 12 -33.40 29.97 7.39
CA PHE A 12 -32.03 29.62 7.06
C PHE A 12 -31.96 28.12 6.77
N PHE A 13 -31.96 27.75 5.48
CA PHE A 13 -31.38 26.48 5.06
C PHE A 13 -29.86 26.59 5.18
N SER A 14 -29.31 26.24 6.34
CA SER A 14 -27.88 25.99 6.47
C SER A 14 -27.59 24.62 5.84
N ILE A 15 -27.18 24.61 4.57
CA ILE A 15 -26.44 23.47 4.01
C ILE A 15 -25.06 23.51 4.67
N GLY A 16 -24.97 22.91 5.85
CA GLY A 16 -23.71 22.74 6.55
C GLY A 16 -22.89 21.66 5.85
N PHE A 17 -21.97 22.05 4.98
CA PHE A 17 -20.80 21.22 4.73
C PHE A 17 -19.93 21.31 5.99
N ALA A 18 -20.18 20.44 6.97
CA ALA A 18 -19.20 20.21 8.01
C ALA A 18 -17.93 19.72 7.31
N ASN A 19 -16.82 20.47 7.45
CA ASN A 19 -15.51 19.97 7.04
C ASN A 19 -15.28 18.67 7.81
N ALA A 20 -15.37 17.53 7.13
CA ALA A 20 -15.23 16.25 7.80
C ALA A 20 -13.79 16.07 8.27
N GLU A 21 -13.61 16.00 9.59
CA GLU A 21 -12.31 15.79 10.22
C GLU A 21 -11.94 14.30 10.26
N TRP A 22 -10.65 14.03 10.44
CA TRP A 22 -10.15 12.66 10.65
C TRP A 22 -10.43 12.21 12.08
N GLU A 23 -11.20 11.14 12.22
CA GLU A 23 -11.30 10.38 13.47
C GLU A 23 -10.14 9.40 13.56
N THR A 24 -9.46 9.35 14.71
CA THR A 24 -8.43 8.34 14.99
C THR A 24 -8.97 7.30 15.96
N ILE A 25 -8.95 6.04 15.55
CA ILE A 25 -9.45 4.91 16.33
C ILE A 25 -8.25 4.12 16.83
N ILE A 26 -8.15 3.95 18.15
CA ILE A 26 -7.04 3.26 18.81
C ILE A 26 -7.56 1.95 19.37
N SER A 27 -6.85 0.85 19.10
CA SER A 27 -7.10 -0.42 19.75
C SER A 27 -6.62 -0.41 21.20
N HIS A 28 -7.40 -0.99 22.10
CA HIS A 28 -6.98 -1.26 23.48
C HIS A 28 -6.73 -2.75 23.75
N SER A 29 -6.69 -3.57 22.69
CA SER A 29 -6.55 -5.03 22.76
C SER A 29 -5.11 -5.48 22.55
N GLU A 30 -4.71 -6.54 23.27
CA GLU A 30 -3.40 -7.17 23.13
C GLU A 30 -3.19 -7.88 21.77
N ASN A 31 -4.29 -8.16 21.05
CA ASN A 31 -4.25 -8.85 19.76
C ASN A 31 -4.08 -7.90 18.56
N GLN A 32 -4.12 -6.59 18.81
CA GLN A 32 -3.99 -5.55 17.80
C GLN A 32 -2.87 -4.59 18.19
N LYS A 33 -1.70 -4.84 17.63
CA LYS A 33 -0.45 -4.13 17.97
C LYS A 33 0.35 -3.85 16.72
N CYS A 34 1.21 -2.85 16.83
CA CYS A 34 2.31 -2.63 15.91
C CYS A 34 3.52 -3.51 16.27
N ALA A 35 4.51 -3.53 15.39
CA ALA A 35 5.68 -4.40 15.43
C ALA A 35 6.51 -4.21 16.71
N ASP A 36 6.55 -2.99 17.24
CA ASP A 36 7.21 -2.63 18.51
C ASP A 36 6.38 -2.98 19.77
N GLY A 37 5.12 -3.39 19.59
CA GLY A 37 4.18 -3.73 20.65
C GLY A 37 3.26 -2.58 21.09
N THR A 38 3.40 -1.40 20.50
CA THR A 38 2.47 -0.28 20.69
C THR A 38 1.07 -0.64 20.17
N PRO A 39 0.00 -0.02 20.69
CA PRO A 39 -1.35 -0.25 20.18
C PRO A 39 -1.48 0.11 18.70
N TYR A 40 -2.23 -0.69 17.95
CA TYR A 40 -2.60 -0.32 16.59
C TYR A 40 -3.63 0.82 16.61
N GLU A 41 -3.49 1.77 15.69
CA GLU A 41 -4.45 2.82 15.43
C GLU A 41 -4.67 2.99 13.93
N PHE A 42 -5.86 3.46 13.55
CA PHE A 42 -6.19 3.78 12.15
C PHE A 42 -7.03 5.06 12.10
N SER A 43 -7.14 5.65 10.90
CA SER A 43 -7.86 6.90 10.72
C SER A 43 -9.06 6.72 9.80
N TYR A 44 -10.17 7.35 10.14
CA TYR A 44 -11.40 7.31 9.37
C TYR A 44 -11.93 8.73 9.17
N LYS A 45 -12.23 9.10 7.92
CA LYS A 45 -12.83 10.37 7.55
C LYS A 45 -14.17 10.08 6.88
N LYS A 46 -15.27 10.54 7.48
CA LYS A 46 -16.60 10.37 6.89
C LYS A 46 -16.80 11.35 5.73
N GLY A 47 -17.45 10.90 4.66
CA GLY A 47 -17.76 11.69 3.47
C GLY A 47 -19.00 11.17 2.75
N ASN A 48 -19.08 11.40 1.45
CA ASN A 48 -20.16 10.93 0.58
C ASN A 48 -20.17 9.40 0.45
N ASP A 49 -21.17 8.82 -0.22
CA ASP A 49 -21.38 7.35 -0.33
C ASP A 49 -20.34 6.58 -1.17
N ASN A 50 -19.16 7.14 -1.43
CA ASN A 50 -18.01 6.41 -1.96
C ASN A 50 -17.01 6.12 -0.84
N LEU A 51 -16.32 4.98 -0.93
CA LEU A 51 -15.34 4.53 0.05
C LEU A 51 -13.96 4.35 -0.58
N LEU A 52 -12.96 5.01 0.00
CA LEU A 52 -11.56 4.73 -0.21
C LEU A 52 -11.03 3.95 0.99
N ILE A 53 -10.47 2.76 0.78
CA ILE A 53 -9.72 2.02 1.79
C ILE A 53 -8.27 2.07 1.38
N PHE A 54 -7.48 2.90 2.06
CA PHE A 54 -6.09 3.16 1.73
C PHE A 54 -5.16 2.41 2.69
N PHE A 55 -4.31 1.54 2.16
CA PHE A 55 -3.26 0.83 2.88
C PHE A 55 -1.93 1.55 2.72
N ASN A 56 -1.36 2.02 3.83
CA ASN A 56 -0.04 2.66 3.84
C ASN A 56 1.06 1.63 3.50
N GLY A 57 2.15 2.13 2.90
CA GLY A 57 3.37 1.35 2.65
C GLY A 57 4.29 1.25 3.86
N GLY A 58 5.57 0.95 3.67
CA GLY A 58 6.55 0.95 4.76
C GLY A 58 7.28 -0.38 4.96
N GLY A 59 7.58 -1.09 3.87
CA GLY A 59 8.54 -2.21 3.87
C GLY A 59 8.06 -3.52 4.50
N ALA A 60 8.99 -4.33 5.01
CA ALA A 60 8.72 -5.60 5.70
C ALA A 60 9.98 -6.14 6.40
N CYS A 61 9.80 -7.14 7.27
CA CYS A 61 10.91 -7.90 7.82
C CYS A 61 10.56 -9.38 7.95
N TRP A 62 11.53 -10.27 7.72
CA TRP A 62 11.30 -11.72 7.61
C TRP A 62 12.38 -12.58 8.27
N ASP A 63 13.49 -11.98 8.70
CA ASP A 63 14.59 -12.66 9.38
C ASP A 63 15.20 -11.73 10.45
N PHE A 64 16.20 -12.23 11.19
CA PHE A 64 16.86 -11.43 12.23
C PHE A 64 17.44 -10.12 11.68
N HIS A 65 18.04 -10.14 10.48
CA HIS A 65 18.76 -8.96 9.98
C HIS A 65 17.79 -7.87 9.56
N SER A 66 16.79 -8.20 8.75
CA SER A 66 15.71 -7.29 8.36
C SER A 66 14.92 -6.80 9.59
N CYS A 67 14.56 -7.70 10.53
CA CYS A 67 13.77 -7.30 11.69
C CYS A 67 14.56 -6.50 12.74
N ASN A 68 15.88 -6.61 12.76
CA ASN A 68 16.74 -5.81 13.64
C ASN A 68 17.20 -4.50 12.97
N SER A 69 16.71 -4.19 11.76
CA SER A 69 17.12 -3.03 10.95
C SER A 69 16.83 -1.68 11.61
N ILE A 70 15.75 -1.61 12.39
CA ILE A 70 15.31 -0.42 13.13
C ILE A 70 16.31 0.05 14.21
N LYS A 71 17.30 -0.78 14.58
CA LYS A 71 18.36 -0.36 15.51
C LYS A 71 19.31 0.59 14.79
N LYS A 72 19.17 1.89 15.12
CA LYS A 72 19.98 2.99 14.59
C LYS A 72 21.48 2.66 14.58
N GLY A 73 22.15 2.97 13.47
CA GLY A 73 23.59 2.81 13.29
C GLY A 73 24.08 1.40 12.99
N LYS A 74 23.19 0.38 13.01
CA LYS A 74 23.58 -1.02 12.75
C LYS A 74 23.40 -1.45 11.29
N TYR A 75 22.44 -0.82 10.61
CA TYR A 75 22.06 -1.11 9.23
C TYR A 75 21.97 0.20 8.44
N PRO A 76 22.18 0.16 7.11
CA PRO A 76 22.18 1.37 6.29
C PRO A 76 20.78 1.98 6.13
N ILE A 77 19.72 1.18 6.30
CA ILE A 77 18.32 1.60 6.23
C ILE A 77 17.46 0.76 7.19
N ASN A 78 16.33 1.33 7.61
CA ASN A 78 15.23 0.55 8.20
C ASN A 78 14.48 -0.19 7.08
N THR A 79 14.17 -1.47 7.27
CA THR A 79 13.42 -2.25 6.27
C THR A 79 11.92 -2.21 6.50
N TYR A 80 11.44 -1.65 7.60
CA TYR A 80 10.02 -1.51 7.90
C TYR A 80 9.75 -0.38 8.88
N GLU A 81 8.49 0.08 8.90
CA GLU A 81 7.95 1.00 9.90
C GLU A 81 7.38 0.23 11.09
N GLU A 82 7.83 0.51 12.32
CA GLU A 82 7.47 -0.28 13.50
C GLU A 82 6.25 0.19 14.28
N SER A 83 5.73 1.40 13.99
CA SER A 83 4.63 2.03 14.74
C SER A 83 3.66 2.81 13.85
N ALA A 84 2.36 2.77 14.20
CA ALA A 84 1.31 3.53 13.53
C ALA A 84 1.36 5.04 13.87
N MET A 85 2.13 5.41 14.90
CA MET A 85 2.29 6.80 15.34
C MET A 85 3.27 7.59 14.47
N LEU A 86 4.03 6.93 13.59
CA LEU A 86 4.99 7.59 12.72
C LEU A 86 4.27 8.53 11.74
N PRO A 87 4.84 9.72 11.41
CA PRO A 87 4.22 10.68 10.50
C PRO A 87 3.78 10.07 9.18
N TYR A 88 4.61 9.20 8.61
CA TYR A 88 4.33 8.42 7.41
C TYR A 88 3.00 7.62 7.45
N ASN A 89 2.56 7.22 8.64
CA ASN A 89 1.34 6.48 8.86
C ASN A 89 0.10 7.36 9.09
N LYS A 90 0.24 8.69 9.13
CA LYS A 90 -0.90 9.61 9.26
C LYS A 90 -1.27 10.18 7.89
N PRO A 91 -2.55 10.15 7.50
CA PRO A 91 -2.98 10.61 6.18
C PRO A 91 -2.73 12.10 5.95
N THR A 92 -2.58 12.90 7.01
CA THR A 92 -2.29 14.35 6.93
C THR A 92 -0.89 14.68 6.43
N TYR A 93 0.06 13.75 6.46
CA TYR A 93 1.41 13.95 5.89
C TYR A 93 1.53 13.41 4.46
N TRP A 94 0.45 12.84 3.91
CA TRP A 94 0.47 12.32 2.55
C TRP A 94 0.17 13.42 1.53
N GLN A 95 0.87 13.34 0.40
CA GLN A 95 0.52 14.06 -0.82
C GLN A 95 -0.17 13.09 -1.80
N GLY A 96 -0.29 13.48 -3.07
CA GLY A 96 -0.81 12.64 -4.14
C GLY A 96 -2.28 12.27 -3.89
N MET A 97 -2.57 10.97 -3.83
CA MET A 97 -3.92 10.43 -3.67
C MET A 97 -4.61 10.89 -2.38
N LEU A 98 -3.87 11.14 -1.29
CA LEU A 98 -4.42 11.61 -0.02
C LEU A 98 -4.25 13.13 0.19
N ASP A 99 -3.74 13.88 -0.79
CA ASP A 99 -3.79 15.34 -0.78
C ASP A 99 -5.23 15.81 -1.06
N LEU A 100 -6.07 15.80 -0.03
CA LEU A 100 -7.49 16.15 -0.15
C LEU A 100 -7.72 17.66 -0.37
N ASN A 101 -6.69 18.48 -0.19
CA ASN A 101 -6.73 19.92 -0.47
C ASN A 101 -6.51 20.22 -1.96
N ASN A 102 -5.97 19.26 -2.72
CA ASN A 102 -5.80 19.42 -4.15
C ASN A 102 -7.18 19.40 -4.85
N PRO A 103 -7.54 20.44 -5.63
CA PRO A 103 -8.83 20.50 -6.29
C PRO A 103 -9.06 19.37 -7.30
N ASN A 104 -7.99 18.77 -7.82
CA ASN A 104 -8.01 17.67 -8.78
C ASN A 104 -8.11 16.27 -8.11
N ASN A 105 -8.15 16.19 -6.78
CA ASN A 105 -8.30 14.93 -6.08
C ASN A 105 -9.75 14.42 -6.19
N PHE A 106 -9.96 13.33 -6.92
CA PHE A 106 -11.29 12.73 -7.13
C PHE A 106 -11.92 12.17 -5.84
N SER A 107 -11.10 11.88 -4.83
CA SER A 107 -11.50 11.24 -3.58
C SER A 107 -11.68 12.22 -2.41
N LYS A 108 -11.47 13.53 -2.61
CA LYS A 108 -11.52 14.55 -1.55
C LYS A 108 -12.79 14.52 -0.68
N ASP A 109 -13.93 14.20 -1.32
CA ASP A 109 -15.24 14.15 -0.68
C ASP A 109 -15.69 12.73 -0.29
N TRP A 110 -14.87 11.70 -0.57
CA TRP A 110 -15.20 10.31 -0.25
C TRP A 110 -15.09 10.07 1.25
N THR A 111 -15.78 9.03 1.73
CA THR A 111 -15.38 8.41 3.00
C THR A 111 -14.04 7.72 2.80
N ILE A 112 -13.12 7.88 3.74
CA ILE A 112 -11.78 7.31 3.67
C ILE A 112 -11.49 6.53 4.95
N LEU A 113 -11.13 5.26 4.80
CA LEU A 113 -10.49 4.44 5.82
C LEU A 113 -8.99 4.37 5.48
N ASN A 114 -8.16 5.06 6.26
CA ASN A 114 -6.71 4.98 6.14
C ASN A 114 -6.17 3.93 7.13
N LEU A 115 -5.41 2.96 6.63
CA LEU A 115 -4.87 1.83 7.36
C LEU A 115 -3.34 1.95 7.44
N PRO A 116 -2.81 2.46 8.57
CA PRO A 116 -1.39 2.48 8.86
C PRO A 116 -0.74 1.11 8.72
N TYR A 117 0.49 1.09 8.22
CA TYR A 117 1.30 -0.11 8.22
C TYR A 117 2.38 0.01 9.28
N CYS A 118 2.31 -0.89 10.26
CA CYS A 118 3.26 -0.88 11.38
C CYS A 118 3.67 -2.29 11.81
N THR A 119 3.38 -3.32 11.02
CA THR A 119 3.43 -4.74 11.46
C THR A 119 4.50 -5.56 10.73
N ALA A 120 5.22 -4.96 9.79
CA ALA A 120 6.33 -5.58 9.06
C ALA A 120 5.98 -6.87 8.29
N ASP A 121 4.69 -7.11 8.01
CA ASP A 121 4.13 -8.38 7.54
C ASP A 121 3.15 -8.26 6.37
N LEU A 122 3.19 -7.17 5.60
CA LEU A 122 2.33 -6.92 4.44
C LEU A 122 0.82 -7.04 4.74
N PHE A 123 0.40 -6.75 5.97
CA PHE A 123 -1.00 -6.85 6.43
C PHE A 123 -1.57 -8.27 6.49
N ILE A 124 -0.72 -9.31 6.46
CA ILE A 124 -1.16 -10.71 6.43
C ILE A 124 -0.75 -11.53 7.66
N GLY A 125 0.05 -10.95 8.56
CA GLY A 125 0.52 -11.66 9.75
C GLY A 125 -0.49 -11.75 10.88
N ASN A 126 -0.37 -12.82 11.67
CA ASN A 126 -1.06 -13.02 12.94
C ASN A 126 -0.16 -13.81 13.90
N LYS A 127 1.08 -13.35 14.10
CA LYS A 127 2.05 -14.01 14.97
C LYS A 127 3.04 -13.05 15.58
N LYS A 128 3.34 -13.29 16.85
CA LYS A 128 4.50 -12.69 17.52
C LYS A 128 5.71 -13.59 17.33
N THR A 129 6.78 -13.06 16.75
CA THR A 129 8.00 -13.83 16.44
C THR A 129 9.21 -13.22 17.12
N THR A 130 10.07 -14.07 17.69
CA THR A 130 11.37 -13.65 18.23
C THR A 130 12.46 -14.20 17.31
N TYR A 131 13.16 -13.30 16.63
CA TYR A 131 14.30 -13.62 15.78
C TYR A 131 15.57 -13.56 16.61
N SER A 132 16.50 -14.50 16.38
CA SER A 132 17.76 -14.57 17.14
C SER A 132 18.96 -14.81 16.23
N PHE A 133 20.07 -14.12 16.49
CA PHE A 133 21.34 -14.33 15.79
C PHE A 133 22.50 -13.95 16.71
N LYS A 134 23.47 -14.86 16.88
CA LYS A 134 24.67 -14.66 17.71
C LYS A 134 24.38 -14.07 19.10
N GLY A 135 23.38 -14.63 19.79
CA GLY A 135 23.00 -14.21 21.15
C GLY A 135 22.09 -12.98 21.23
N GLU A 136 22.00 -12.17 20.17
CA GLU A 136 21.03 -11.08 20.10
C GLU A 136 19.64 -11.59 19.74
N LYS A 137 18.61 -10.90 20.25
CA LYS A 137 17.20 -11.16 19.94
C LYS A 137 16.48 -9.88 19.54
N VAL A 138 15.52 -10.02 18.63
CA VAL A 138 14.52 -9.00 18.32
C VAL A 138 13.14 -9.64 18.30
N LYS A 139 12.17 -9.00 18.95
CA LYS A 139 10.79 -9.46 19.02
C LYS A 139 9.95 -8.54 18.16
N VAL A 140 9.12 -9.12 17.30
CA VAL A 140 8.24 -8.38 16.39
C VAL A 140 6.83 -8.96 16.47
N PHE A 141 5.84 -8.08 16.57
CA PHE A 141 4.41 -8.43 16.51
C PHE A 141 3.92 -8.28 15.06
N HIS A 142 3.91 -9.38 14.30
CA HIS A 142 3.34 -9.45 12.95
C HIS A 142 1.83 -9.67 13.05
N TYR A 143 1.08 -8.61 13.38
CA TYR A 143 -0.36 -8.65 13.63
C TYR A 143 -1.19 -7.94 12.55
N GLY A 144 -0.64 -7.80 11.34
CA GLY A 144 -1.27 -7.09 10.23
C GLY A 144 -2.70 -7.56 9.96
N LYS A 145 -2.93 -8.87 9.90
CA LYS A 145 -4.28 -9.42 9.67
C LYS A 145 -5.24 -9.09 10.80
N ASN A 146 -4.79 -9.15 12.06
CA ASN A 146 -5.62 -8.83 13.22
C ASN A 146 -5.99 -7.35 13.27
N ASN A 147 -5.06 -6.48 12.85
CA ASN A 147 -5.26 -5.04 12.77
C ASN A 147 -6.28 -4.69 11.66
N ILE A 148 -6.20 -5.36 10.50
CA ILE A 148 -7.21 -5.24 9.44
C ILE A 148 -8.57 -5.77 9.88
N ASP A 149 -8.63 -6.91 10.57
CA ASP A 149 -9.89 -7.44 11.09
C ASP A 149 -10.58 -6.43 12.01
N TYR A 150 -9.82 -5.82 12.92
CA TYR A 150 -10.31 -4.79 13.82
C TYR A 150 -10.86 -3.56 13.10
N ALA A 151 -10.09 -2.99 12.15
CA ALA A 151 -10.51 -1.79 11.43
C ALA A 151 -11.77 -2.04 10.57
N ILE A 152 -11.85 -3.19 9.89
CA ILE A 152 -12.99 -3.55 9.04
C ILE A 152 -14.23 -3.85 9.88
N ASP A 153 -14.10 -4.54 11.00
CA ASP A 153 -15.23 -4.78 11.90
C ASP A 153 -15.70 -3.48 12.57
N TRP A 154 -14.79 -2.53 12.85
CA TRP A 154 -15.18 -1.19 13.31
C TRP A 154 -15.99 -0.44 12.25
N VAL A 155 -15.56 -0.41 10.98
CA VAL A 155 -16.33 0.24 9.90
C VAL A 155 -17.69 -0.42 9.75
N LYS A 156 -17.75 -1.76 9.71
CA LYS A 156 -19.01 -2.49 9.63
C LYS A 156 -19.98 -2.14 10.78
N LYS A 157 -19.45 -1.87 11.97
CA LYS A 157 -20.25 -1.51 13.15
C LYS A 157 -20.71 -0.05 13.13
N ASN A 158 -19.87 0.88 12.69
CA ASN A 158 -20.09 2.32 12.84
C ASN A 158 -20.54 3.03 11.55
N ASP A 159 -20.25 2.47 10.37
CA ASP A 159 -20.70 2.95 9.06
C ASP A 159 -21.13 1.76 8.18
N ASN A 160 -22.33 1.25 8.45
CA ASN A 160 -22.88 0.03 7.85
C ASN A 160 -23.62 0.27 6.52
N ARG A 161 -23.46 1.45 5.91
CA ARG A 161 -24.12 1.81 4.66
C ARG A 161 -23.63 0.95 3.49
N THR A 162 -24.43 0.92 2.43
CA THR A 162 -24.00 0.34 1.15
C THR A 162 -23.41 1.45 0.30
N PHE A 163 -22.11 1.38 0.03
CA PHE A 163 -21.40 2.40 -0.74
C PHE A 163 -21.70 2.27 -2.24
N ASN A 164 -21.68 3.36 -2.98
CA ASN A 164 -21.81 3.34 -4.43
C ASN A 164 -20.54 2.78 -5.07
N ASN A 165 -19.38 3.35 -4.74
CA ASN A 165 -18.08 2.85 -5.17
C ASN A 165 -17.20 2.54 -3.96
N LYS A 166 -16.46 1.45 -4.01
CA LYS A 166 -15.43 1.10 -3.03
C LYS A 166 -14.10 0.85 -3.75
N LEU A 167 -13.10 1.66 -3.46
CA LEU A 167 -11.73 1.49 -3.95
C LEU A 167 -10.86 0.96 -2.81
N ILE A 168 -10.36 -0.26 -2.96
CA ILE A 168 -9.39 -0.88 -2.05
C ILE A 168 -8.01 -0.68 -2.67
N ILE A 169 -7.18 0.14 -2.04
CA ILE A 169 -5.94 0.61 -2.64
C ILE A 169 -4.79 0.63 -1.64
N GLY A 170 -3.56 0.47 -2.09
CA GLY A 170 -2.41 0.73 -1.27
C GLY A 170 -1.13 0.93 -2.06
N SER A 171 -0.11 1.42 -1.37
CA SER A 171 1.21 1.71 -1.93
C SER A 171 2.30 0.88 -1.25
N SER A 172 3.28 0.41 -2.01
CA SER A 172 4.38 -0.42 -1.49
C SER A 172 3.82 -1.64 -0.74
N SER A 173 4.23 -1.91 0.50
CA SER A 173 3.65 -2.98 1.35
C SER A 173 2.13 -2.91 1.47
N GLY A 174 1.55 -1.71 1.39
CA GLY A 174 0.10 -1.51 1.35
C GLY A 174 -0.54 -1.99 0.06
N GLY A 175 0.14 -1.92 -1.08
CA GLY A 175 -0.32 -2.52 -2.33
C GLY A 175 -0.45 -4.04 -2.21
N TYR A 176 0.52 -4.69 -1.57
CA TYR A 176 0.41 -6.11 -1.19
C TYR A 176 -0.78 -6.36 -0.26
N GLY A 177 -0.96 -5.50 0.75
CA GLY A 177 -2.08 -5.58 1.69
C GLY A 177 -3.44 -5.44 1.02
N ALA A 178 -3.59 -4.51 0.08
CA ALA A 178 -4.83 -4.23 -0.64
C ALA A 178 -5.32 -5.44 -1.44
N ILE A 179 -4.45 -6.05 -2.26
CA ILE A 179 -4.82 -7.24 -3.04
C ILE A 179 -5.01 -8.48 -2.15
N LEU A 180 -4.14 -8.71 -1.16
CA LEU A 180 -4.19 -9.91 -0.32
C LEU A 180 -5.36 -9.91 0.68
N ASN A 181 -5.88 -8.73 1.07
CA ASN A 181 -7.04 -8.61 1.95
C ASN A 181 -8.34 -8.27 1.21
N PHE A 182 -8.30 -8.09 -0.12
CA PHE A 182 -9.46 -7.62 -0.89
C PHE A 182 -10.69 -8.52 -0.71
N GLU A 183 -10.55 -9.85 -0.85
CA GLU A 183 -11.70 -10.78 -0.80
C GLU A 183 -12.42 -10.68 0.56
N TYR A 184 -11.64 -10.61 1.65
CA TYR A 184 -12.15 -10.43 3.01
C TYR A 184 -12.95 -9.13 3.16
N ILE A 185 -12.39 -8.02 2.67
CA ILE A 185 -13.02 -6.69 2.73
C ILE A 185 -14.25 -6.62 1.84
N HIS A 186 -14.18 -7.25 0.67
CA HIS A 186 -15.28 -7.29 -0.29
C HIS A 186 -16.50 -8.00 0.31
N GLN A 187 -16.29 -9.09 1.04
CA GLN A 187 -17.35 -9.80 1.76
C GLN A 187 -17.95 -9.01 2.94
N LYS A 188 -17.14 -8.19 3.62
CA LYS A 188 -17.54 -7.52 4.87
C LYS A 188 -18.19 -6.14 4.68
N ILE A 189 -17.73 -5.38 3.69
CA ILE A 189 -18.20 -4.01 3.43
C ILE A 189 -18.98 -3.99 2.12
N LYS A 190 -20.25 -3.59 2.15
CA LYS A 190 -21.12 -3.65 0.96
C LYS A 190 -20.86 -2.47 0.02
N SER A 191 -20.76 -2.72 -1.29
CA SER A 191 -20.79 -1.67 -2.30
C SER A 191 -21.41 -2.12 -3.62
N LYS A 192 -21.89 -1.18 -4.44
CA LYS A 192 -22.41 -1.48 -5.79
C LYS A 192 -21.28 -1.77 -6.77
N ASN A 193 -20.21 -0.99 -6.70
CA ASN A 193 -18.99 -1.20 -7.47
C ASN A 193 -17.81 -1.40 -6.52
N THR A 194 -16.88 -2.28 -6.89
CA THR A 194 -15.60 -2.46 -6.19
C THR A 194 -14.46 -2.40 -7.19
N PHE A 195 -13.41 -1.69 -6.81
CA PHE A 195 -12.17 -1.54 -7.54
C PHE A 195 -11.02 -1.90 -6.59
N VAL A 196 -9.99 -2.55 -7.12
CA VAL A 196 -8.78 -2.88 -6.36
C VAL A 196 -7.58 -2.31 -7.10
N PHE A 197 -6.72 -1.58 -6.38
CA PHE A 197 -5.51 -1.03 -6.95
C PHE A 197 -4.29 -1.30 -6.08
N PHE A 198 -3.19 -1.73 -6.68
CA PHE A 198 -1.95 -1.98 -5.95
C PHE A 198 -0.79 -1.25 -6.62
N ASP A 199 -0.26 -0.25 -5.93
CA ASP A 199 0.88 0.58 -6.33
C ASP A 199 2.18 0.00 -5.78
N ALA A 200 3.18 -0.21 -6.65
CA ALA A 200 4.52 -0.64 -6.26
C ALA A 200 4.57 -2.02 -5.58
N ALA A 201 3.73 -2.95 -6.07
CA ALA A 201 3.56 -4.28 -5.51
C ALA A 201 3.58 -5.36 -6.60
N ASP A 202 4.73 -5.53 -7.25
CA ASP A 202 4.86 -6.36 -8.46
C ASP A 202 4.87 -7.87 -8.15
N GLY A 203 4.79 -8.26 -6.87
CA GLY A 203 4.86 -9.66 -6.46
C GLY A 203 6.24 -10.28 -6.65
N VAL A 204 7.30 -9.47 -6.75
CA VAL A 204 8.67 -9.93 -6.94
C VAL A 204 9.32 -10.21 -5.58
N VAL A 205 9.58 -11.49 -5.30
CA VAL A 205 10.22 -11.96 -4.06
C VAL A 205 11.30 -13.00 -4.35
N SER A 206 12.25 -13.17 -3.43
CA SER A 206 13.24 -14.26 -3.51
C SER A 206 12.65 -15.58 -3.01
N LYS A 207 13.25 -16.71 -3.42
CA LYS A 207 12.89 -18.03 -2.87
C LYS A 207 13.11 -18.11 -1.37
N TYR A 208 14.12 -17.39 -0.85
CA TYR A 208 14.39 -17.34 0.58
C TYR A 208 13.21 -16.67 1.31
N PHE A 209 12.77 -15.52 0.84
CA PHE A 209 11.60 -14.83 1.39
C PHE A 209 10.35 -15.72 1.36
N GLU A 210 10.06 -16.36 0.22
CA GLU A 210 8.91 -17.27 0.11
C GLU A 210 8.96 -18.41 1.13
N LYS A 211 10.15 -18.94 1.43
CA LYS A 211 10.33 -19.98 2.44
C LYS A 211 10.09 -19.45 3.86
N GLN A 212 10.50 -18.22 4.17
CA GLN A 212 10.26 -17.61 5.48
C GLN A 212 8.79 -17.33 5.73
N ILE A 213 8.02 -17.00 4.70
CA ILE A 213 6.66 -16.44 4.86
C ILE A 213 5.55 -17.41 4.44
N PHE A 214 5.73 -18.19 3.38
CA PHE A 214 4.65 -19.02 2.81
C PHE A 214 4.80 -20.52 3.11
N SER A 215 5.74 -20.89 4.00
CA SER A 215 5.97 -22.28 4.41
C SER A 215 5.13 -22.67 5.65
N LYS A 216 5.18 -23.96 6.04
CA LYS A 216 4.46 -24.45 7.23
C LYS A 216 4.94 -23.81 8.53
N LYS A 217 6.22 -23.46 8.65
CA LYS A 217 6.84 -22.85 9.84
C LYS A 217 7.17 -21.39 9.59
N ASP A 218 6.20 -20.64 9.06
CA ASP A 218 6.42 -19.27 8.66
C ASP A 218 6.57 -18.30 9.85
N ASN A 219 7.20 -17.16 9.57
CA ASN A 219 7.54 -16.16 10.57
C ASN A 219 6.41 -15.18 10.86
N TRP A 220 5.38 -15.09 10.00
CA TRP A 220 4.29 -14.13 10.13
C TRP A 220 2.98 -14.71 10.67
N GLY A 221 2.84 -16.03 10.74
CA GLY A 221 1.57 -16.68 11.07
C GLY A 221 0.53 -16.61 9.94
N TYR A 222 0.97 -16.54 8.69
CA TYR A 222 0.06 -16.45 7.55
C TYR A 222 -0.74 -17.74 7.40
N LYS A 223 -2.08 -17.62 7.41
CA LYS A 223 -2.99 -18.78 7.46
C LYS A 223 -3.04 -19.54 6.14
N GLU A 224 -3.00 -18.85 5.01
CA GLU A 224 -3.08 -19.50 3.70
C GLU A 224 -1.70 -20.00 3.26
N LYS A 225 -1.53 -21.32 3.17
CA LYS A 225 -0.23 -21.91 2.87
C LYS A 225 -0.24 -22.58 1.51
N GLY A 226 0.76 -22.30 0.69
CA GLY A 226 0.94 -22.96 -0.59
C GLY A 226 1.47 -24.38 -0.44
N LYS A 227 0.89 -25.35 -1.16
CA LYS A 227 1.52 -26.68 -1.35
C LYS A 227 2.86 -26.56 -2.07
N HIS A 228 2.99 -25.58 -2.96
CA HIS A 228 4.22 -25.20 -3.65
C HIS A 228 4.49 -23.72 -3.43
N ILE A 229 5.67 -23.40 -2.87
CA ILE A 229 6.04 -22.02 -2.54
C ILE A 229 6.66 -21.24 -3.70
N ASN A 230 6.99 -21.89 -4.84
CA ASN A 230 7.68 -21.22 -5.95
C ASN A 230 6.75 -20.28 -6.73
N ASN A 231 7.09 -18.98 -6.72
CA ASN A 231 6.27 -17.89 -7.27
C ASN A 231 4.87 -17.88 -6.65
N TYR A 232 4.77 -18.20 -5.37
CA TYR A 232 3.49 -18.34 -4.67
C TYR A 232 2.70 -17.03 -4.67
N LEU A 233 3.38 -15.91 -4.38
CA LEU A 233 2.74 -14.61 -4.22
C LEU A 233 2.04 -14.15 -5.50
N ILE A 234 2.73 -14.16 -6.64
CA ILE A 234 2.13 -13.76 -7.90
C ILE A 234 1.04 -14.75 -8.38
N LYS A 235 1.19 -16.04 -8.09
CA LYS A 235 0.12 -17.02 -8.37
C LYS A 235 -1.12 -16.73 -7.55
N LYS A 236 -0.97 -16.32 -6.29
CA LYS A 236 -2.09 -15.88 -5.45
C LYS A 236 -2.74 -14.63 -6.04
N TYR A 237 -1.98 -13.65 -6.51
CA TYR A 237 -2.53 -12.46 -7.18
C TYR A 237 -3.35 -12.85 -8.40
N ASN A 238 -2.78 -13.67 -9.28
CA ASN A 238 -3.47 -14.13 -10.47
C ASN A 238 -4.75 -14.89 -10.12
N SER A 239 -4.72 -15.76 -9.10
CA SER A 239 -5.90 -16.48 -8.63
C SER A 239 -6.98 -15.54 -8.08
N ILE A 240 -6.60 -14.54 -7.31
CA ILE A 240 -7.53 -13.52 -6.78
C ILE A 240 -8.20 -12.81 -7.96
N ILE A 241 -7.42 -12.32 -8.91
CA ILE A 241 -7.94 -11.58 -10.07
C ILE A 241 -8.85 -12.46 -10.93
N SER A 242 -8.41 -13.67 -11.26
CA SER A 242 -9.13 -14.59 -12.14
C SER A 242 -10.47 -15.08 -11.56
N ASN A 243 -10.55 -15.18 -10.23
CA ASN A 243 -11.73 -15.68 -9.52
C ASN A 243 -12.81 -14.60 -9.31
N ASN A 244 -12.46 -13.31 -9.49
CA ASN A 244 -13.31 -12.18 -9.17
C ASN A 244 -13.54 -11.30 -10.41
N LYS A 245 -14.19 -11.87 -11.43
CA LYS A 245 -14.33 -11.29 -12.78
C LYS A 245 -15.19 -10.01 -12.85
N ASP A 246 -16.03 -9.79 -11.85
CA ASP A 246 -16.88 -8.62 -11.67
C ASP A 246 -16.13 -7.42 -11.04
N ILE A 247 -14.91 -7.67 -10.55
CA ILE A 247 -14.04 -6.68 -9.91
C ILE A 247 -13.02 -6.19 -10.93
N ILE A 248 -12.82 -4.87 -11.00
CA ILE A 248 -11.77 -4.26 -11.81
C ILE A 248 -10.51 -4.09 -10.97
N PHE A 249 -9.41 -4.66 -11.44
CA PHE A 249 -8.10 -4.58 -10.81
C PHE A 249 -7.17 -3.66 -11.61
N GLY A 250 -6.42 -2.84 -10.89
CA GLY A 250 -5.41 -1.98 -11.45
C GLY A 250 -4.09 -2.10 -10.70
N SER A 251 -2.98 -1.80 -11.35
CA SER A 251 -1.71 -1.64 -10.66
C SER A 251 -0.88 -0.52 -11.26
N TYR A 252 0.04 -0.01 -10.45
CA TYR A 252 1.09 0.89 -10.89
C TYR A 252 2.46 0.28 -10.59
N THR A 253 3.36 0.39 -11.56
CA THR A 253 4.79 0.13 -11.36
C THR A 253 5.63 1.01 -12.28
N THR A 254 6.94 0.97 -12.11
CA THR A 254 7.88 1.57 -13.04
C THR A 254 8.81 0.54 -13.63
N SER A 255 9.42 0.86 -14.79
CA SER A 255 10.36 -0.02 -15.49
C SER A 255 11.57 -0.46 -14.65
N SER A 256 11.90 0.26 -13.58
CA SER A 256 13.03 -0.03 -12.69
C SER A 256 12.77 0.48 -11.27
N ASP A 257 11.66 0.06 -10.64
CA ASP A 257 11.34 0.40 -9.25
C ASP A 257 12.50 0.07 -8.32
N ILE A 258 13.22 1.12 -7.91
CA ILE A 258 14.49 0.97 -7.19
C ILE A 258 14.29 0.36 -5.80
N MET A 259 13.14 0.62 -5.17
CA MET A 259 12.86 0.10 -3.84
C MET A 259 12.51 -1.37 -3.90
N GLN A 260 11.71 -1.81 -4.89
CA GLN A 260 11.47 -3.24 -5.06
C GLN A 260 12.76 -4.00 -5.45
N ILE A 261 13.63 -3.41 -6.28
CA ILE A 261 14.95 -3.95 -6.58
C ILE A 261 15.82 -4.06 -5.32
N LEU A 262 15.83 -3.02 -4.48
CA LEU A 262 16.56 -3.01 -3.22
C LEU A 262 16.06 -4.10 -2.27
N PHE A 263 14.75 -4.24 -2.10
CA PHE A 263 14.18 -5.30 -1.27
C PHE A 263 14.52 -6.69 -1.81
N LEU A 264 14.49 -6.92 -3.13
CA LEU A 264 14.96 -8.17 -3.70
C LEU A 264 16.46 -8.42 -3.43
N ASN A 265 17.29 -7.36 -3.49
CA ASN A 265 18.70 -7.43 -3.11
C ASN A 265 18.86 -7.85 -1.63
N ILE A 266 18.09 -7.27 -0.71
CA ILE A 266 18.09 -7.64 0.72
C ILE A 266 17.62 -9.09 0.91
N MET A 267 16.56 -9.51 0.21
CA MET A 267 16.04 -10.88 0.29
C MET A 267 17.01 -11.94 -0.24
N ASN A 268 17.91 -11.55 -1.15
CA ASN A 268 18.94 -12.43 -1.72
C ASN A 268 20.27 -12.38 -0.94
N ASN A 269 20.54 -11.29 -0.22
CA ASN A 269 21.81 -11.05 0.46
C ASN A 269 21.63 -11.03 1.98
N HIS A 270 22.20 -12.03 2.66
CA HIS A 270 22.17 -12.11 4.13
C HIS A 270 23.23 -11.23 4.83
N HIS A 271 24.00 -10.43 4.08
CA HIS A 271 25.00 -9.50 4.62
C HIS A 271 24.43 -8.08 4.74
N ARG A 272 25.03 -7.23 5.59
CA ARG A 272 24.50 -5.88 5.91
C ARG A 272 24.71 -4.81 4.83
N ASN A 273 25.42 -5.11 3.75
CA ASN A 273 25.69 -4.14 2.69
C ASN A 273 24.51 -4.05 1.68
N TRP A 274 23.36 -3.63 2.17
CA TRP A 274 22.10 -3.67 1.41
C TRP A 274 22.02 -2.67 0.27
N LEU A 275 22.62 -1.49 0.44
CA LEU A 275 22.61 -0.42 -0.56
C LEU A 275 23.50 -0.72 -1.76
N ASN A 276 24.40 -1.70 -1.65
CA ASN A 276 25.12 -2.23 -2.81
C ASN A 276 24.21 -3.19 -3.59
N ILE A 277 23.40 -2.62 -4.48
CA ILE A 277 22.46 -3.39 -5.31
C ILE A 277 23.26 -4.08 -6.43
N SER A 278 23.24 -5.40 -6.43
CA SER A 278 23.96 -6.18 -7.44
C SER A 278 23.28 -6.15 -8.82
N ASP A 279 24.08 -6.19 -9.90
CA ASP A 279 23.56 -6.37 -11.27
C ASP A 279 22.69 -7.62 -11.40
N LYS A 280 23.01 -8.67 -10.62
CA LYS A 280 22.21 -9.89 -10.54
C LYS A 280 20.80 -9.60 -10.01
N SER A 281 20.67 -8.82 -8.93
CA SER A 281 19.38 -8.46 -8.36
C SER A 281 18.56 -7.58 -9.31
N ILE A 282 19.20 -6.65 -10.02
CA ILE A 282 18.53 -5.81 -11.03
C ILE A 282 17.99 -6.68 -12.16
N LYS A 283 18.82 -7.55 -12.74
CA LYS A 283 18.42 -8.47 -13.81
C LYS A 283 17.30 -9.42 -13.36
N GLU A 284 17.43 -9.99 -12.16
CA GLU A 284 16.42 -10.87 -11.58
C GLU A 284 15.09 -10.13 -11.38
N TRP A 285 15.11 -8.92 -10.83
CA TRP A 285 13.91 -8.12 -10.63
C TRP A 285 13.23 -7.78 -11.94
N LYS A 286 13.98 -7.26 -12.93
CA LYS A 286 13.43 -6.92 -14.27
C LYS A 286 12.77 -8.14 -14.92
N GLN A 287 13.43 -9.29 -14.87
CA GLN A 287 12.88 -10.53 -15.43
C GLN A 287 11.60 -10.97 -14.70
N LYS A 288 11.61 -10.96 -13.36
CA LYS A 288 10.46 -11.39 -12.56
C LYS A 288 9.28 -10.43 -12.66
N SER A 289 9.51 -9.12 -12.55
CA SER A 289 8.46 -8.10 -12.70
C SER A 289 7.78 -8.25 -14.07
N LYS A 290 8.56 -8.34 -15.15
CA LYS A 290 8.02 -8.60 -16.50
C LYS A 290 7.14 -9.84 -16.57
N ILE A 291 7.64 -10.99 -16.08
CA ILE A 291 6.88 -12.25 -16.10
C ILE A 291 5.59 -12.13 -15.28
N ASN A 292 5.68 -11.50 -14.11
CA ASN A 292 4.54 -11.28 -13.23
C ASN A 292 3.48 -10.41 -13.91
N GLN A 293 3.86 -9.28 -14.51
CA GLN A 293 2.93 -8.39 -15.19
C GLN A 293 2.29 -9.08 -16.41
N LEU A 294 3.07 -9.80 -17.21
CA LEU A 294 2.54 -10.59 -18.33
C LEU A 294 1.58 -11.70 -17.88
N LEU A 295 1.77 -12.27 -16.69
CA LEU A 295 0.83 -13.23 -16.12
C LEU A 295 -0.49 -12.55 -15.77
N LEU A 296 -0.45 -11.41 -15.07
CA LEU A 296 -1.66 -10.70 -14.63
C LEU A 296 -2.45 -10.12 -15.81
N LEU A 297 -1.75 -9.60 -16.84
CA LEU A 297 -2.34 -9.08 -18.09
C LEU A 297 -3.14 -10.11 -18.91
N LYS A 298 -3.06 -11.40 -18.58
CA LYS A 298 -3.94 -12.42 -19.18
C LYS A 298 -5.39 -12.33 -18.69
N ASN A 299 -5.64 -11.59 -17.61
CA ASN A 299 -6.97 -11.41 -17.05
C ASN A 299 -7.62 -10.16 -17.65
N ASN A 300 -8.80 -10.31 -18.26
CA ASN A 300 -9.50 -9.22 -18.93
C ASN A 300 -9.97 -8.10 -17.98
N ASN A 301 -10.01 -8.36 -16.67
CA ASN A 301 -10.38 -7.43 -15.62
C ASN A 301 -9.18 -6.81 -14.90
N TYR A 302 -7.96 -6.94 -15.45
CA TYR A 302 -6.73 -6.37 -14.91
C TYR A 302 -6.11 -5.35 -15.87
N PHE A 303 -5.72 -4.20 -15.34
CA PHE A 303 -5.16 -3.09 -16.10
C PHE A 303 -3.88 -2.57 -15.45
N LEU A 304 -2.83 -2.42 -16.25
CA LEU A 304 -1.51 -1.97 -15.78
C LEU A 304 -1.25 -0.53 -16.20
N TYR A 305 -0.86 0.30 -15.25
CA TYR A 305 -0.20 1.57 -15.53
C TYR A 305 1.31 1.40 -15.28
N MET A 306 2.14 1.64 -16.29
CA MET A 306 3.59 1.53 -16.18
C MET A 306 4.30 2.80 -16.69
N ASP A 307 5.14 3.40 -15.86
CA ASP A 307 6.01 4.50 -16.26
C ASP A 307 7.45 4.03 -16.55
N ASN A 308 8.14 4.72 -17.44
CA ASN A 308 9.56 4.51 -17.73
C ASN A 308 10.45 5.31 -16.78
N ASP A 309 10.41 4.97 -15.49
CA ASP A 309 11.21 5.60 -14.44
C ASP A 309 11.69 4.52 -13.44
N CYS A 310 12.22 4.97 -12.31
CA CYS A 310 12.64 4.16 -11.18
C CYS A 310 11.94 4.55 -9.86
N ILE A 311 10.95 5.44 -9.91
CA ILE A 311 10.21 5.84 -8.71
C ILE A 311 9.46 4.66 -8.12
N HIS A 312 9.39 4.63 -6.79
CA HIS A 312 8.73 3.53 -6.10
C HIS A 312 7.22 3.64 -6.19
N SER A 313 6.63 4.77 -5.78
CA SER A 313 5.18 4.92 -5.66
C SER A 313 4.63 6.01 -6.59
N GLY A 314 3.53 5.68 -7.27
CA GLY A 314 2.73 6.63 -8.03
C GLY A 314 1.74 7.43 -7.20
N LEU A 315 1.24 6.87 -6.08
CA LEU A 315 0.14 7.45 -5.30
C LEU A 315 0.55 8.54 -4.31
N ARG A 316 1.84 8.64 -4.02
CA ARG A 316 2.31 9.26 -2.79
C ARG A 316 2.69 10.73 -2.89
N TYR A 317 3.11 11.15 -4.06
CA TYR A 317 3.63 12.50 -4.30
C TYR A 317 2.81 13.21 -5.35
N ASN A 318 2.63 14.52 -5.19
CA ASN A 318 1.87 15.30 -6.17
C ASN A 318 2.50 15.22 -7.57
N ASP A 319 3.83 15.24 -7.65
CA ASP A 319 4.55 15.11 -8.92
C ASP A 319 4.37 13.73 -9.57
N SER A 320 4.28 12.65 -8.78
CA SER A 320 4.04 11.31 -9.33
C SER A 320 2.58 11.10 -9.72
N PHE A 321 1.65 11.68 -8.96
CA PHE A 321 0.23 11.37 -9.09
C PHE A 321 -0.48 12.31 -10.08
N TYR A 322 -0.23 13.62 -9.99
CA TYR A 322 -0.95 14.64 -10.77
C TYR A 322 -0.16 15.18 -11.97
N SER A 323 1.17 15.04 -12.00
CA SER A 323 1.98 15.62 -13.09
C SER A 323 1.87 14.82 -14.39
N SER A 324 1.90 15.53 -15.51
CA SER A 324 2.10 14.97 -16.85
C SER A 324 3.57 14.83 -17.25
N ASN A 325 4.51 15.37 -16.45
CA ASN A 325 5.92 15.41 -16.82
C ASN A 325 6.48 14.00 -17.06
N ASN A 326 6.95 13.75 -18.29
CA ASN A 326 7.49 12.46 -18.76
C ASN A 326 6.50 11.28 -18.70
N LYS A 327 5.19 11.56 -18.63
CA LYS A 327 4.12 10.55 -18.64
C LYS A 327 3.28 10.69 -19.90
N LEU A 328 2.78 9.56 -20.39
CA LEU A 328 1.81 9.55 -21.49
C LEU A 328 0.49 10.19 -21.05
N ILE A 329 0.02 9.87 -19.84
CA ILE A 329 -1.19 10.41 -19.21
C ILE A 329 -0.90 10.54 -17.70
N PRO A 330 -1.26 11.62 -16.99
CA PRO A 330 -1.13 11.67 -15.53
C PRO A 330 -1.84 10.50 -14.85
N LEU A 331 -1.23 9.95 -13.79
CA LEU A 331 -1.81 8.81 -13.07
C LEU A 331 -3.20 9.15 -12.50
N SER A 332 -3.42 10.38 -12.02
CA SER A 332 -4.73 10.87 -11.58
C SER A 332 -5.81 10.79 -12.66
N ASN A 333 -5.45 11.07 -13.91
CA ASN A 333 -6.40 11.03 -15.03
C ASN A 333 -6.74 9.58 -15.39
N TRP A 334 -5.73 8.72 -15.44
CA TRP A 334 -5.95 7.28 -15.62
C TRP A 334 -6.80 6.69 -14.50
N PHE A 335 -6.65 7.18 -13.26
CA PHE A 335 -7.49 6.76 -12.14
C PHE A 335 -8.95 7.16 -12.30
N ASN A 336 -9.22 8.38 -12.78
CA ASN A 336 -10.58 8.83 -13.08
C ASN A 336 -11.24 7.91 -14.11
N ASP A 337 -10.52 7.57 -15.18
CA ASP A 337 -10.97 6.60 -16.18
C ASP A 337 -11.24 5.22 -15.55
N PHE A 338 -10.30 4.73 -14.73
CA PHE A 338 -10.36 3.44 -14.05
C PHE A 338 -11.61 3.31 -13.15
N ILE A 339 -11.89 4.30 -12.29
CA ILE A 339 -13.06 4.26 -11.39
C ILE A 339 -14.38 4.53 -12.13
N SER A 340 -14.32 5.15 -13.31
CA SER A 340 -15.46 5.31 -14.22
C SER A 340 -15.67 4.10 -15.13
N LYS A 341 -14.88 3.02 -14.97
CA LYS A 341 -14.90 1.78 -15.79
C LYS A 341 -14.48 1.99 -17.25
N ASN A 342 -13.81 3.09 -17.56
CA ASN A 342 -13.13 3.32 -18.83
C ASN A 342 -11.70 2.75 -18.74
N THR A 343 -11.55 1.43 -18.79
CA THR A 343 -10.32 0.77 -18.36
C THR A 343 -9.38 0.45 -19.53
N TYR A 344 -8.10 0.79 -19.39
CA TYR A 344 -7.04 0.47 -20.35
C TYR A 344 -5.69 0.35 -19.65
N SER A 345 -4.76 -0.40 -20.25
CA SER A 345 -3.36 -0.45 -19.79
C SER A 345 -2.50 0.56 -20.56
N ILE A 346 -1.47 1.10 -19.92
CA ILE A 346 -0.55 2.09 -20.50
C ILE A 346 0.90 1.74 -20.16
N GLY A 347 1.81 2.07 -21.08
CA GLY A 347 3.25 1.82 -20.91
C GLY A 347 3.68 0.36 -21.06
N LEU A 348 2.89 -0.47 -21.74
CA LEU A 348 3.20 -1.90 -21.95
C LEU A 348 4.50 -2.12 -22.73
N ASP A 349 4.94 -1.16 -23.54
CA ASP A 349 6.21 -1.18 -24.25
C ASP A 349 7.41 -1.14 -23.31
N PHE A 350 7.27 -0.57 -22.11
CA PHE A 350 8.31 -0.55 -21.08
C PHE A 350 8.58 -1.92 -20.45
N LEU A 351 7.73 -2.93 -20.70
CA LEU A 351 8.02 -4.34 -20.38
C LEU A 351 9.12 -4.93 -21.29
N PHE A 352 9.37 -4.31 -22.44
CA PHE A 352 10.28 -4.81 -23.46
C PHE A 352 11.45 -3.88 -23.74
N LYS A 353 11.30 -2.58 -23.47
CA LYS A 353 12.39 -1.61 -23.59
C LYS A 353 13.34 -1.70 -22.40
N GLU A 354 14.64 -1.71 -22.68
CA GLU A 354 15.64 -1.59 -21.62
C GLU A 354 15.67 -0.13 -21.12
N TYR A 355 15.17 0.11 -19.91
CA TYR A 355 15.45 1.37 -19.20
C TYR A 355 16.95 1.50 -19.00
N ASN A 356 17.53 2.63 -19.40
CA ASN A 356 18.94 2.93 -19.16
C ASN A 356 19.18 3.08 -17.66
N PHE A 357 19.50 1.96 -17.02
CA PHE A 357 19.74 1.85 -15.59
C PHE A 357 21.22 1.64 -15.34
N ASP A 358 22.02 2.51 -15.95
CA ASP A 358 23.45 2.61 -15.75
C ASP A 358 23.79 3.05 -14.30
N GLU A 359 25.06 3.06 -13.96
CA GLU A 359 25.50 3.36 -12.59
C GLU A 359 25.06 4.74 -12.11
N LYS A 360 25.05 5.74 -13.00
CA LYS A 360 24.66 7.11 -12.66
C LYS A 360 23.17 7.17 -12.34
N GLU A 361 22.33 6.58 -13.18
CA GLU A 361 20.88 6.54 -12.97
C GLU A 361 20.53 5.71 -11.73
N ARG A 362 21.21 4.57 -11.51
CA ARG A 362 21.05 3.79 -10.28
C ARG A 362 21.35 4.61 -9.03
N ASN A 363 22.47 5.31 -9.01
CA ASN A 363 22.85 6.15 -7.87
C ASN A 363 21.86 7.29 -7.65
N ARG A 364 21.35 7.90 -8.73
CA ARG A 364 20.27 8.91 -8.66
C ARG A 364 19.01 8.33 -8.02
N CYS A 365 18.59 7.15 -8.46
CA CYS A 365 17.38 6.48 -7.96
C CYS A 365 17.53 6.06 -6.50
N ILE A 366 18.68 5.47 -6.11
CA ILE A 366 18.97 5.11 -4.72
C ILE A 366 18.97 6.35 -3.83
N PHE A 367 19.64 7.42 -4.24
CA PHE A 367 19.67 8.67 -3.48
C PHE A 367 18.27 9.24 -3.28
N ARG A 368 17.45 9.30 -4.34
CA ARG A 368 16.05 9.73 -4.25
C ARG A 368 15.23 8.85 -3.31
N ALA A 369 15.39 7.54 -3.41
CA ALA A 369 14.69 6.57 -2.59
C ALA A 369 15.07 6.67 -1.10
N VAL A 370 16.36 6.71 -0.78
CA VAL A 370 16.84 6.87 0.60
C VAL A 370 16.37 8.19 1.19
N ASN A 371 16.46 9.29 0.44
CA ASN A 371 15.98 10.59 0.90
C ASN A 371 14.46 10.66 1.00
N SER A 372 13.72 9.85 0.25
CA SER A 372 12.28 9.75 0.41
C SER A 372 11.94 9.10 1.75
N VAL A 373 12.55 7.96 2.07
CA VAL A 373 12.40 7.27 3.36
C VAL A 373 12.85 8.14 4.54
N GLN A 374 13.93 8.91 4.37
CA GLN A 374 14.43 9.81 5.41
C GLN A 374 13.55 11.04 5.63
N ARG A 375 13.01 11.67 4.58
CA ARG A 375 12.04 12.77 4.74
C ARG A 375 10.83 12.32 5.56
N ASP A 376 10.40 11.07 5.36
CA ASP A 376 9.23 10.49 6.04
C ASP A 376 9.43 10.20 7.52
N SER A 377 10.70 10.03 7.91
CA SER A 377 11.09 9.70 9.27
C SER A 377 11.60 10.92 10.05
N TYR A 378 11.89 12.04 9.38
CA TYR A 378 12.54 13.21 10.00
C TYR A 378 11.94 14.59 9.69
N GLU A 379 10.95 14.74 8.79
CA GLU A 379 10.29 16.05 8.62
C GLU A 379 9.39 16.38 9.83
N LYS A 380 9.98 17.17 10.74
CA LYS A 380 9.34 18.13 11.65
C LYS A 380 9.87 19.52 11.34
#